data_AF-A0A829YJB8-F1
#
_entry.id   AF-A0A829YJB8-F1
#
_cell.length_a   1.000
_cell.length_b   1.000
_cell.length_c   1.000
_cell.angle_alpha   90.00
_cell.angle_beta   90.00
_cell.angle_gamma   90.00
#
_symmetry.space_group_name_H-M   'P 1'
#
loop_
_entity.id
_entity.type
_entity.pdbx_description
1 polymer ?
#
loop_
_entity_poly.entity_id
_entity_poly.type
_entity_poly.pdbx_seq_one_letter_code
_entity_poly.pdbx_strand_id
1 'polypeptide(L)'
;MGDPAKADAALLPCISWSHDPSYLRLQGYMETNCSYIAVQENLMDDAHFNYLHCPPHIDWAEQPALWSLPVDIEVKDRTVTTVMKLLDVTLAPVEAIAMGLQVGQRVNRLGRCMSAAPGCYFAEWSFENPTPAPGAQSSFSLRGLHGMTPISADRCHWWWAYIQDYGHRAPRAFQAGWEAILQQDKDILEAIQMTADRAPAMEQPPHVLVGADRALVGLRRIFKQMLEVEDT
;
A
#
# COMPACT_ATOMS: atom_id res chain seq x y z
N MET A 1 8.84 -20.30 8.28
CA MET A 1 10.30 -20.08 8.08
C MET A 1 10.89 -21.34 7.46
N GLY A 2 11.91 -21.22 6.59
CA GLY A 2 12.33 -22.27 5.65
C GLY A 2 13.76 -22.80 5.85
N ASP A 3 14.29 -23.48 4.82
CA ASP A 3 15.62 -24.09 4.79
C ASP A 3 16.75 -23.04 4.81
N PRO A 4 17.63 -23.03 5.85
CA PRO A 4 18.74 -22.09 5.94
C PRO A 4 19.73 -22.16 4.76
N ALA A 5 19.89 -23.33 4.11
CA ALA A 5 20.81 -23.48 3.00
C ALA A 5 20.34 -22.77 1.72
N LYS A 6 19.05 -22.43 1.64
CA LYS A 6 18.44 -21.69 0.53
C LYS A 6 18.33 -20.19 0.81
N ALA A 7 18.82 -19.70 1.95
CA ALA A 7 18.78 -18.29 2.29
C ALA A 7 19.79 -17.51 1.43
N ASP A 8 19.28 -16.54 0.67
CA ASP A 8 20.09 -15.63 -0.15
C ASP A 8 19.75 -14.18 0.19
N ALA A 9 20.72 -13.44 0.73
CA ALA A 9 20.56 -12.04 1.10
C ALA A 9 20.34 -11.12 -0.11
N ALA A 10 20.77 -11.53 -1.32
CA ALA A 10 20.54 -10.76 -2.54
C ALA A 10 19.06 -10.73 -2.96
N LEU A 11 18.23 -11.63 -2.42
CA LEU A 11 16.79 -11.65 -2.65
C LEU A 11 16.01 -10.68 -1.74
N LEU A 12 16.67 -10.08 -0.74
CA LEU A 12 16.03 -9.08 0.11
C LEU A 12 15.73 -7.81 -0.70
N PRO A 13 14.52 -7.23 -0.56
CA PRO A 13 14.21 -5.96 -1.22
C PRO A 13 15.19 -4.85 -0.84
N CYS A 14 15.65 -4.10 -1.84
CA CYS A 14 16.53 -2.96 -1.61
C CYS A 14 15.73 -1.77 -1.07
N ILE A 15 16.02 -1.35 0.16
CA ILE A 15 15.36 -0.23 0.85
C ILE A 15 16.36 0.82 1.32
N SER A 16 17.42 1.06 0.54
CA SER A 16 18.53 1.96 0.91
C SER A 16 18.07 3.37 1.28
N TRP A 17 17.01 3.85 0.65
CA TRP A 17 16.37 5.13 0.93
C TRP A 17 15.76 5.24 2.35
N SER A 18 15.50 4.13 3.02
CA SER A 18 14.90 4.15 4.36
C SER A 18 15.84 4.67 5.46
N HIS A 19 17.12 4.86 5.13
CA HIS A 19 18.16 5.38 6.02
C HIS A 19 18.60 6.82 5.71
N ASP A 20 18.01 7.46 4.71
CA ASP A 20 18.36 8.83 4.35
C ASP A 20 17.82 9.83 5.40
N PRO A 21 18.69 10.58 6.11
CA PRO A 21 18.26 11.50 7.16
C PRO A 21 17.51 12.74 6.63
N SER A 22 17.53 13.00 5.31
CA SER A 22 16.73 14.09 4.74
C SER A 22 15.23 13.78 4.72
N TYR A 23 14.84 12.52 4.90
CA TYR A 23 13.45 12.09 4.89
C TYR A 23 12.87 12.01 6.30
N LEU A 24 11.61 12.39 6.44
CA LEU A 24 10.80 12.06 7.60
C LEU A 24 10.47 10.57 7.55
N ARG A 25 10.89 9.85 8.59
CA ARG A 25 10.61 8.42 8.75
C ARG A 25 9.57 8.20 9.85
N LEU A 26 8.47 7.58 9.47
CA LEU A 26 7.35 7.17 10.32
C LEU A 26 7.25 5.66 10.25
N GLN A 27 6.95 5.00 11.35
CA GLN A 27 6.87 3.54 11.37
C GLN A 27 6.01 3.04 12.52
N GLY A 28 5.55 1.81 12.40
CA GLY A 28 4.83 1.14 13.45
C GLY A 28 4.71 -0.35 13.24
N TYR A 29 3.97 -0.97 14.14
CA TYR A 29 3.76 -2.40 14.21
C TYR A 29 2.39 -2.68 14.80
N MET A 30 1.72 -3.71 14.29
CA MET A 30 0.52 -4.28 14.88
C MET A 30 0.47 -5.79 14.66
N GLU A 31 -0.15 -6.52 15.59
CA GLU A 31 -0.65 -7.86 15.30
C GLU A 31 -2.04 -7.75 14.73
N THR A 32 -2.33 -8.52 13.69
CA THR A 32 -3.62 -8.52 13.01
C THR A 32 -4.19 -9.93 12.99
N ASN A 33 -5.44 -10.07 13.47
CA ASN A 33 -6.18 -11.32 13.45
C ASN A 33 -6.86 -11.55 12.09
N CYS A 34 -6.02 -11.56 11.06
CA CYS A 34 -6.37 -12.07 9.74
C CYS A 34 -5.14 -12.75 9.10
N SER A 35 -5.40 -13.53 8.05
CA SER A 35 -4.33 -14.04 7.19
C SER A 35 -3.45 -12.91 6.65
N TYR A 36 -2.13 -13.10 6.64
CA TYR A 36 -1.20 -12.13 6.06
C TYR A 36 -1.48 -11.86 4.56
N ILE A 37 -2.08 -12.84 3.86
CA ILE A 37 -2.50 -12.71 2.46
C ILE A 37 -3.60 -11.65 2.35
N ALA A 38 -4.53 -11.59 3.31
CA ALA A 38 -5.60 -10.59 3.31
C ALA A 38 -5.04 -9.17 3.45
N VAL A 39 -4.03 -8.98 4.31
CA VAL A 39 -3.31 -7.70 4.41
C VAL A 39 -2.63 -7.35 3.08
N GLN A 40 -2.00 -8.33 2.43
CA GLN A 40 -1.29 -8.10 1.16
C GLN A 40 -2.25 -7.80 0.00
N GLU A 41 -3.42 -8.43 -0.03
CA GLU A 41 -4.48 -8.12 -0.99
C GLU A 41 -5.07 -6.73 -0.74
N ASN A 42 -5.31 -6.35 0.52
CA ASN A 42 -5.78 -5.00 0.88
C ASN A 42 -4.83 -3.91 0.37
N LEU A 43 -3.53 -4.10 0.54
CA LEU A 43 -2.52 -3.15 0.08
C LEU A 43 -2.42 -3.04 -1.46
N MET A 44 -2.83 -4.08 -2.18
CA MET A 44 -2.85 -4.10 -3.64
C MET A 44 -4.19 -3.64 -4.23
N ASP A 45 -5.20 -3.42 -3.39
CA ASP A 45 -6.50 -2.89 -3.78
C ASP A 45 -6.55 -1.38 -3.54
N ASP A 46 -6.36 -0.58 -4.58
CA ASP A 46 -6.48 0.88 -4.46
C ASP A 46 -7.94 1.36 -4.39
N ALA A 47 -8.93 0.50 -4.65
CA ALA A 47 -10.34 0.90 -4.72
C ALA A 47 -10.93 1.14 -3.33
N HIS A 48 -10.55 0.36 -2.31
CA HIS A 48 -11.07 0.52 -0.94
C HIS A 48 -10.75 1.90 -0.34
N PHE A 49 -9.69 2.55 -0.82
CA PHE A 49 -9.15 3.78 -0.24
C PHE A 49 -10.19 4.90 -0.14
N ASN A 50 -11.12 4.95 -1.10
CA ASN A 50 -12.19 5.94 -1.12
C ASN A 50 -13.37 5.57 -0.23
N TYR A 51 -13.56 4.28 0.07
CA TYR A 51 -14.70 3.82 0.87
C TYR A 51 -14.36 3.71 2.36
N LEU A 52 -13.12 3.36 2.67
CA LEU A 52 -12.66 3.10 4.02
C LEU A 52 -12.06 4.34 4.67
N HIS A 53 -11.13 5.02 3.99
CA HIS A 53 -10.35 6.10 4.60
C HIS A 53 -11.05 7.46 4.43
N CYS A 54 -11.70 7.94 5.49
CA CYS A 54 -12.40 9.23 5.51
C CYS A 54 -11.75 10.22 6.49
N PRO A 55 -11.44 11.47 6.06
CA PRO A 55 -11.62 12.01 4.71
C PRO A 55 -10.62 11.39 3.71
N PRO A 56 -11.01 11.25 2.42
CA PRO A 56 -10.16 10.63 1.40
C PRO A 56 -8.91 11.47 1.14
N HIS A 57 -7.80 10.81 0.76
CA HIS A 57 -6.54 11.49 0.40
C HIS A 57 -6.61 12.24 -0.95
N ILE A 58 -7.71 12.07 -1.70
CA ILE A 58 -8.02 12.79 -2.92
C ILE A 58 -9.44 13.35 -2.79
N ASP A 59 -9.65 14.56 -3.31
CA ASP A 59 -10.98 15.18 -3.35
C ASP A 59 -12.00 14.24 -4.02
N TRP A 60 -13.13 14.03 -3.35
CA TRP A 60 -14.24 13.20 -3.80
C TRP A 60 -14.74 13.57 -5.21
N ALA A 61 -14.65 14.85 -5.59
CA ALA A 61 -15.08 15.33 -6.90
C ALA A 61 -14.27 14.75 -8.08
N GLU A 62 -13.03 14.30 -7.84
CA GLU A 62 -12.13 13.80 -8.88
C GLU A 62 -12.17 12.27 -9.01
N GLN A 63 -12.78 11.57 -8.05
CA GLN A 63 -12.72 10.11 -7.90
C GLN A 63 -13.34 9.27 -9.04
N PRO A 64 -14.50 9.62 -9.64
CA PRO A 64 -15.10 8.78 -10.68
C PRO A 64 -14.21 8.62 -11.93
N ALA A 65 -13.39 9.63 -12.23
CA ALA A 65 -12.41 9.55 -13.31
C ALA A 65 -11.23 8.62 -12.96
N LEU A 66 -10.87 8.53 -11.67
CA LEU A 66 -9.73 7.72 -11.21
C LEU A 66 -9.98 6.22 -11.33
N TRP A 67 -11.21 5.76 -11.11
CA TRP A 67 -11.58 4.34 -11.22
C TRP A 67 -11.49 3.80 -12.64
N SER A 68 -11.45 4.71 -13.61
CA SER A 68 -11.37 4.41 -15.04
C SER A 68 -9.94 4.53 -15.58
N LEU A 69 -8.99 4.99 -14.75
CA LEU A 69 -7.62 5.21 -15.22
C LEU A 69 -6.94 3.89 -15.53
N PRO A 70 -6.17 3.83 -16.63
CA PRO A 70 -5.38 2.65 -16.94
C PRO A 70 -4.35 2.45 -15.83
N VAL A 71 -4.40 1.27 -15.21
CA VAL A 71 -3.35 0.77 -14.32
C VAL A 71 -2.52 -0.21 -15.13
N ASP A 72 -1.25 0.11 -15.32
CA ASP A 72 -0.30 -0.83 -15.92
C ASP A 72 0.07 -1.87 -14.87
N ILE A 73 -0.12 -3.15 -15.18
CA ILE A 73 0.15 -4.27 -14.28
C ILE A 73 1.23 -5.14 -14.90
N GLU A 74 2.35 -5.28 -14.19
CA GLU A 74 3.42 -6.22 -14.52
C GLU A 74 3.47 -7.33 -13.46
N VAL A 75 3.45 -8.58 -13.92
CA VAL A 75 3.67 -9.75 -13.07
C VAL A 75 4.99 -10.38 -13.51
N LYS A 76 5.98 -10.38 -12.63
CA LYS A 76 7.33 -10.89 -12.94
C LYS A 76 7.93 -11.54 -11.71
N ASP A 77 8.49 -12.74 -11.91
CA ASP A 77 9.09 -13.54 -10.84
C ASP A 77 8.11 -13.70 -9.67
N ARG A 78 8.47 -13.21 -8.48
CA ARG A 78 7.63 -13.22 -7.27
C ARG A 78 7.02 -11.84 -6.97
N THR A 79 6.90 -11.00 -7.97
CA THR A 79 6.44 -9.61 -7.82
C THR A 79 5.25 -9.28 -8.72
N VAL A 80 4.36 -8.44 -8.19
CA VAL A 80 3.30 -7.77 -8.96
C VAL A 80 3.49 -6.28 -8.78
N THR A 81 3.73 -5.57 -9.88
CA THR A 81 3.89 -4.12 -9.90
C THR A 81 2.69 -3.47 -10.58
N THR A 82 2.12 -2.44 -9.96
CA THR A 82 1.12 -1.55 -10.55
C THR A 82 1.73 -0.17 -10.74
N VAL A 83 1.43 0.47 -11.88
CA VAL A 83 1.81 1.86 -12.14
C VAL A 83 0.57 2.67 -12.47
N MET A 84 0.43 3.81 -11.80
CA MET A 84 -0.70 4.72 -11.92
C MET A 84 -0.22 6.14 -12.19
N LYS A 85 -0.88 6.82 -13.13
CA LYS A 85 -0.61 8.23 -13.46
C LYS A 85 -1.87 9.04 -13.27
N LEU A 86 -1.82 9.97 -12.32
CA LEU A 86 -2.89 10.89 -11.98
C LEU A 86 -2.39 12.29 -12.34
N LEU A 87 -2.83 12.82 -13.47
CA LEU A 87 -2.38 14.15 -13.94
C LEU A 87 -3.43 15.20 -13.60
N ASP A 88 -2.98 16.40 -13.26
CA ASP A 88 -3.84 17.56 -12.99
C ASP A 88 -4.90 17.29 -11.89
N VAL A 89 -4.47 16.65 -10.79
CA VAL A 89 -5.34 16.32 -9.65
C VAL A 89 -5.07 17.22 -8.45
N THR A 90 -6.03 17.31 -7.55
CA THR A 90 -5.85 17.98 -6.25
C THR A 90 -5.38 16.99 -5.18
N LEU A 91 -4.73 17.53 -4.14
CA LEU A 91 -4.33 16.78 -2.95
C LEU A 91 -5.30 17.03 -1.80
N ALA A 92 -5.39 16.07 -0.88
CA ALA A 92 -6.03 16.33 0.40
C ALA A 92 -5.40 17.55 1.11
N PRO A 93 -6.19 18.39 1.80
CA PRO A 93 -5.70 19.62 2.40
C PRO A 93 -4.47 19.42 3.30
N VAL A 94 -4.44 18.35 4.10
CA VAL A 94 -3.33 18.05 5.00
C VAL A 94 -2.02 17.78 4.25
N GLU A 95 -2.09 17.10 3.10
CA GLU A 95 -0.94 16.76 2.28
C GLU A 95 -0.43 17.99 1.52
N ALA A 96 -1.34 18.77 0.92
CA ALA A 96 -0.99 20.04 0.26
C ALA A 96 -0.26 20.99 1.23
N ILE A 97 -0.81 21.17 2.43
CA ILE A 97 -0.21 22.04 3.47
C ILE A 97 1.18 21.53 3.87
N ALA A 98 1.36 20.22 4.01
CA ALA A 98 2.63 19.64 4.44
C ALA A 98 3.72 19.71 3.37
N MET A 99 3.34 19.68 2.09
CA MET A 99 4.20 19.96 0.94
C MET A 99 4.44 21.46 0.71
N GLY A 100 3.79 22.35 1.48
CA GLY A 100 3.89 23.79 1.30
C GLY A 100 3.18 24.31 0.05
N LEU A 101 2.23 23.54 -0.48
CA LEU A 101 1.39 23.90 -1.63
C LEU A 101 0.10 24.59 -1.16
N GLN A 102 -0.52 25.34 -2.06
CA GLN A 102 -1.85 25.89 -1.78
C GLN A 102 -2.90 24.78 -1.79
N VAL A 103 -3.86 24.81 -0.86
CA VAL A 103 -4.99 23.88 -0.88
C VAL A 103 -5.78 24.08 -2.18
N GLY A 104 -6.06 22.98 -2.89
CA GLY A 104 -6.69 23.01 -4.21
C GLY A 104 -5.73 23.25 -5.38
N GLN A 105 -4.42 23.42 -5.12
CA GLN A 105 -3.42 23.45 -6.17
C GLN A 105 -3.35 22.11 -6.90
N ARG A 106 -3.26 22.18 -8.23
CA ARG A 106 -3.18 21.02 -9.12
C ARG A 106 -1.75 20.48 -9.17
N VAL A 107 -1.61 19.17 -9.10
CA VAL A 107 -0.33 18.45 -9.18
C VAL A 107 -0.45 17.22 -10.06
N ASN A 108 0.68 16.71 -10.53
CA ASN A 108 0.77 15.39 -11.13
C ASN A 108 1.25 14.39 -10.08
N ARG A 109 0.62 13.22 -10.02
CA ARG A 109 1.04 12.09 -9.18
C ARG A 109 1.38 10.89 -10.05
N LEU A 110 2.52 10.29 -9.76
CA LEU A 110 2.91 9.00 -10.30
C LEU A 110 3.04 8.04 -9.13
N GLY A 111 2.26 6.97 -9.17
CA GLY A 111 2.29 5.87 -8.21
C GLY A 111 2.92 4.65 -8.85
N ARG A 112 3.81 4.00 -8.11
CA ARG A 112 4.31 2.66 -8.40
C ARG A 112 4.19 1.83 -7.13
N CYS A 113 3.29 0.87 -7.14
CA CYS A 113 3.14 -0.07 -6.03
C CYS A 113 3.64 -1.45 -6.43
N MET A 114 4.26 -2.17 -5.51
CA MET A 114 4.86 -3.47 -5.77
C MET A 114 4.63 -4.39 -4.58
N SER A 115 3.88 -5.47 -4.82
CA SER A 115 3.85 -6.61 -3.93
C SER A 115 5.01 -7.54 -4.28
N ALA A 116 5.79 -7.92 -3.27
CA ALA A 116 6.87 -8.91 -3.36
C ALA A 116 6.58 -10.06 -2.39
N ALA A 117 6.23 -11.22 -2.95
CA ALA A 117 5.95 -12.40 -2.16
C ALA A 117 7.22 -12.90 -1.44
N PRO A 118 7.12 -13.41 -0.19
CA PRO A 118 5.88 -13.86 0.43
C PRO A 118 5.09 -12.78 1.18
N GLY A 119 5.65 -11.62 1.54
CA GLY A 119 4.97 -10.75 2.51
C GLY A 119 5.44 -9.31 2.55
N CYS A 120 6.06 -8.81 1.48
CA CYS A 120 6.48 -7.42 1.40
C CYS A 120 5.60 -6.67 0.40
N TYR A 121 5.33 -5.41 0.70
CA TYR A 121 4.68 -4.49 -0.20
C TYR A 121 5.37 -3.12 -0.11
N PHE A 122 5.53 -2.48 -1.26
CA PHE A 122 6.17 -1.18 -1.41
C PHE A 122 5.24 -0.27 -2.19
N ALA A 123 5.04 0.95 -1.72
CA ALA A 123 4.33 2.00 -2.44
C ALA A 123 5.27 3.17 -2.66
N GLU A 124 5.47 3.58 -3.89
CA GLU A 124 6.28 4.75 -4.24
C GLU A 124 5.40 5.77 -4.95
N TRP A 125 5.24 6.92 -4.34
CA TRP A 125 4.49 8.04 -4.89
C TRP A 125 5.42 9.23 -5.09
N SER A 126 5.39 9.80 -6.30
CA SER A 126 6.00 11.09 -6.59
C SER A 126 4.92 12.10 -6.95
N PHE A 127 5.06 13.30 -6.42
CA PHE A 127 4.17 14.43 -6.64
C PHE A 127 4.97 15.53 -7.33
N GLU A 128 4.43 16.10 -8.38
CA GLU A 128 5.04 17.18 -9.14
C GLU A 128 4.10 18.38 -9.19
N ASN A 129 4.58 19.52 -8.72
CA ASN A 129 3.95 20.80 -8.96
C ASN A 129 4.40 21.33 -10.33
N PRO A 130 3.49 21.41 -11.33
CA PRO A 130 3.85 21.84 -12.68
C PRO A 130 4.21 23.34 -12.76
N THR A 131 3.83 24.13 -11.75
CA THR A 131 4.05 25.59 -11.71
C THR A 131 4.67 26.00 -10.38
N PRO A 132 5.94 25.63 -10.10
CA PRO A 132 6.60 26.03 -8.86
C PRO A 132 6.94 27.52 -8.86
N ALA A 133 6.77 28.16 -7.71
CA ALA A 133 7.31 29.50 -7.50
C ALA A 133 8.85 29.47 -7.63
N PRO A 134 9.51 30.55 -8.08
CA PRO A 134 10.96 30.58 -8.18
C PRO A 134 11.66 30.17 -6.87
N GLY A 135 12.50 29.14 -6.92
CA GLY A 135 13.23 28.62 -5.75
C GLY A 135 12.42 27.69 -4.82
N ALA A 136 11.14 27.45 -5.10
CA ALA A 136 10.33 26.48 -4.38
C ALA A 136 10.61 25.04 -4.85
N GLN A 137 10.43 24.08 -3.94
CA GLN A 137 10.46 22.67 -4.26
C GLN A 137 9.31 22.34 -5.22
N SER A 138 9.64 21.65 -6.32
CA SER A 138 8.67 21.27 -7.36
C SER A 138 8.30 19.80 -7.35
N SER A 139 9.05 18.96 -6.63
CA SER A 139 8.82 17.52 -6.55
C SER A 139 8.90 17.03 -5.10
N PHE A 140 7.98 16.14 -4.75
CA PHE A 140 7.86 15.53 -3.43
C PHE A 140 7.74 14.02 -3.59
N SER A 141 8.14 13.27 -2.57
CA SER A 141 8.12 11.81 -2.59
C SER A 141 7.62 11.21 -1.28
N LEU A 142 6.84 10.14 -1.42
CA LEU A 142 6.35 9.29 -0.35
C LEU A 142 6.68 7.84 -0.71
N ARG A 143 7.36 7.13 0.21
CA ARG A 143 7.67 5.71 0.08
C ARG A 143 7.10 4.95 1.26
N GLY A 144 6.12 4.10 1.00
CA GLY A 144 5.55 3.14 1.94
C GLY A 144 6.25 1.79 1.84
N LEU A 145 6.45 1.17 3.00
CA LEU A 145 6.90 -0.22 3.15
C LEU A 145 5.95 -0.91 4.11
N HIS A 146 5.43 -2.05 3.70
CA HIS A 146 4.69 -2.96 4.57
C HIS A 146 5.36 -4.33 4.54
N GLY A 147 5.57 -4.90 5.72
CA GLY A 147 6.06 -6.25 5.91
C GLY A 147 5.06 -7.04 6.73
N MET A 148 4.71 -8.22 6.26
CA MET A 148 3.84 -9.13 6.97
C MET A 148 4.56 -10.45 7.23
N THR A 149 4.37 -11.02 8.41
CA THR A 149 4.88 -12.35 8.76
C THR A 149 3.75 -13.16 9.39
N PRO A 150 3.42 -14.35 8.87
CA PRO A 150 2.37 -15.18 9.46
C PRO A 150 2.72 -15.64 10.88
N ILE A 151 1.74 -15.59 11.77
CA ILE A 151 1.76 -16.21 13.11
C ILE A 151 1.03 -17.56 13.03
N SER A 152 -0.15 -17.55 12.39
CA SER A 152 -1.01 -18.70 12.08
C SER A 152 -1.72 -18.46 10.74
N ALA A 153 -2.63 -19.35 10.34
CA ALA A 153 -3.40 -19.18 9.10
C ALA A 153 -4.28 -17.91 9.10
N ASP A 154 -4.69 -17.47 10.29
CA ASP A 154 -5.66 -16.42 10.59
C ASP A 154 -5.07 -15.26 11.42
N ARG A 155 -3.75 -15.25 11.67
CA ARG A 155 -3.08 -14.16 12.38
C ARG A 155 -1.72 -13.85 11.78
N CYS A 156 -1.34 -12.58 11.79
CA CYS A 156 -0.03 -12.14 11.31
C CYS A 156 0.53 -10.95 12.10
N HIS A 157 1.83 -10.80 12.01
CA HIS A 157 2.52 -9.56 12.34
C HIS A 157 2.49 -8.63 11.12
N TRP A 158 2.23 -7.34 11.34
CA TRP A 158 2.24 -6.31 10.31
C TRP A 158 3.11 -5.12 10.74
N TRP A 159 4.26 -4.97 10.07
CA TRP A 159 5.14 -3.81 10.18
C TRP A 159 4.89 -2.86 9.04
N TRP A 160 4.97 -1.56 9.32
CA TRP A 160 4.84 -0.52 8.31
C TRP A 160 5.84 0.60 8.53
N ALA A 161 6.22 1.26 7.44
CA ALA A 161 6.99 2.49 7.47
C ALA A 161 6.61 3.40 6.30
N TYR A 162 6.52 4.71 6.57
CA TYR A 162 6.37 5.74 5.56
C TYR A 162 7.55 6.70 5.63
N ILE A 163 8.19 6.91 4.49
CA ILE A 163 9.40 7.71 4.32
C ILE A 163 9.06 8.80 3.32
N GLN A 164 9.01 10.05 3.78
CA GLN A 164 8.54 11.18 2.97
C GLN A 164 9.46 12.40 3.12
N ASP A 165 9.62 13.19 2.07
CA ASP A 165 10.46 14.41 2.06
C ASP A 165 9.68 15.69 2.45
N TYR A 166 8.49 15.52 3.00
CA TYR A 166 7.60 16.58 3.48
C TYR A 166 7.01 16.25 4.85
N GLY A 167 6.36 17.23 5.49
CA GLY A 167 5.70 17.02 6.79
C GLY A 167 6.62 17.07 8.02
N HIS A 168 7.92 17.42 7.85
CA HIS A 168 8.89 17.55 8.94
C HIS A 168 8.47 18.50 10.08
N ARG A 169 7.55 19.44 9.82
CA ARG A 169 7.02 20.38 10.82
C ARG A 169 5.97 19.76 11.75
N ALA A 170 5.39 18.61 11.37
CA ALA A 170 4.31 17.97 12.12
C ALA A 170 4.45 16.43 12.17
N PRO A 171 5.63 15.88 12.53
CA PRO A 171 5.90 14.44 12.44
C PRO A 171 4.94 13.60 13.27
N ARG A 172 4.54 14.07 14.46
CA ARG A 172 3.56 13.39 15.32
C ARG A 172 2.15 13.34 14.72
N ALA A 173 1.74 14.39 14.01
CA ALA A 173 0.43 14.41 13.37
C ALA A 173 0.39 13.42 12.19
N PHE A 174 1.48 13.33 11.41
CA PHE A 174 1.61 12.33 10.36
C PHE A 174 1.68 10.90 10.89
N GLN A 175 2.44 10.66 11.96
CA GLN A 175 2.46 9.36 12.64
C GLN A 175 1.05 8.92 13.04
N ALA A 176 0.31 9.78 13.75
CA ALA A 176 -1.05 9.50 14.20
C ALA A 176 -2.03 9.33 13.02
N GLY A 177 -1.85 10.08 11.93
CA GLY A 177 -2.65 9.93 10.72
C GLY A 177 -2.47 8.56 10.07
N TRP A 178 -1.22 8.11 9.88
CA TRP A 178 -0.95 6.79 9.33
C TRP A 178 -1.40 5.66 10.26
N GLU A 179 -1.23 5.80 11.57
CA GLU A 179 -1.76 4.84 12.55
C GLU A 179 -3.29 4.73 12.45
N ALA A 180 -4.01 5.84 12.31
CA ALA A 180 -5.46 5.83 12.18
C ALA A 180 -5.95 5.20 10.87
N ILE A 181 -5.26 5.42 9.75
CA ILE A 181 -5.56 4.79 8.45
C ILE A 181 -5.37 3.27 8.55
N LEU A 182 -4.21 2.84 9.04
CA LEU A 182 -3.90 1.41 9.13
C LEU A 182 -4.74 0.69 10.18
N GLN A 183 -5.21 1.40 11.21
CA GLN A 183 -6.18 0.85 12.16
C GLN A 183 -7.54 0.57 11.48
N GLN A 184 -8.01 1.43 10.57
CA GLN A 184 -9.23 1.18 9.80
C GLN A 184 -9.10 -0.07 8.90
N ASP A 185 -7.95 -0.22 8.22
CA ASP A 185 -7.63 -1.43 7.45
C ASP A 185 -7.65 -2.67 8.33
N LYS A 186 -6.99 -2.60 9.49
CA LYS A 186 -6.95 -3.70 10.45
C LYS A 186 -8.36 -4.09 10.92
N ASP A 187 -9.20 -3.12 11.28
CA ASP A 187 -10.54 -3.37 11.78
C ASP A 187 -11.42 -4.09 10.74
N ILE A 188 -11.37 -3.66 9.46
CA ILE A 188 -12.15 -4.31 8.40
C ILE A 188 -11.61 -5.69 8.06
N LEU A 189 -10.29 -5.87 8.04
CA LEU A 189 -9.66 -7.16 7.75
C LEU A 189 -9.97 -8.21 8.82
N GLU A 190 -9.96 -7.83 10.10
CA GLU A 190 -10.38 -8.70 11.19
C GLU A 190 -11.87 -9.04 11.11
N ALA A 191 -12.72 -8.07 10.74
CA ALA A 191 -14.15 -8.33 10.53
C ALA A 191 -14.40 -9.30 9.37
N ILE A 192 -13.63 -9.20 8.28
CA ILE A 192 -13.68 -10.14 7.15
C ILE A 192 -13.24 -11.54 7.60
N GLN A 193 -12.13 -11.66 8.34
CA GLN A 193 -11.66 -12.94 8.88
C GLN A 193 -12.71 -13.58 9.79
N MET A 194 -13.25 -12.82 10.75
CA MET A 194 -14.31 -13.30 11.65
C MET A 194 -15.57 -13.76 10.90
N THR A 195 -15.90 -13.10 9.79
CA THR A 195 -17.03 -13.50 8.93
C THR A 195 -16.73 -14.81 8.21
N ALA A 196 -15.53 -14.95 7.66
CA ALA A 196 -15.08 -16.18 7.00
C ALA A 196 -15.06 -17.37 7.99
N ASP A 197 -14.58 -17.16 9.22
CA ASP A 197 -14.48 -18.20 10.26
C ASP A 197 -15.84 -18.72 10.73
N ARG A 198 -16.89 -17.88 10.66
CA ARG A 198 -18.26 -18.24 11.04
C ARG A 198 -19.01 -18.97 9.92
N ALA A 199 -18.60 -18.78 8.67
CA ALA A 199 -19.23 -19.44 7.54
C ALA A 199 -18.80 -20.91 7.48
N PRO A 200 -19.74 -21.88 7.43
CA PRO A 200 -19.38 -23.27 7.15
C PRO A 200 -18.56 -23.36 5.87
N ALA A 201 -17.52 -24.19 5.82
CA ALA A 201 -16.64 -24.29 4.65
C ALA A 201 -17.38 -24.62 3.33
N MET A 202 -18.54 -25.28 3.43
CA MET A 202 -19.41 -25.61 2.30
C MET A 202 -20.32 -24.44 1.84
N GLU A 203 -20.32 -23.33 2.57
CA GLU A 203 -21.20 -22.16 2.37
C GLU A 203 -20.43 -20.85 2.14
N GLN A 204 -19.09 -20.88 2.13
CA GLN A 204 -18.32 -19.68 1.76
C GLN A 204 -18.61 -19.33 0.29
N PRO A 205 -19.27 -18.19 0.02
CA PRO A 205 -19.57 -17.80 -1.35
C PRO A 205 -18.25 -17.57 -2.11
N PRO A 206 -18.19 -17.91 -3.41
CA PRO A 206 -17.00 -17.67 -4.19
C PRO A 206 -16.65 -16.17 -4.19
N HIS A 207 -15.36 -15.85 -4.09
CA HIS A 207 -14.90 -14.47 -4.24
C HIS A 207 -15.21 -14.00 -5.66
N VAL A 208 -16.10 -13.03 -5.81
CA VAL A 208 -16.43 -12.42 -7.09
C VAL A 208 -15.48 -11.26 -7.32
N LEU A 209 -14.50 -11.47 -8.20
CA LEU A 209 -13.52 -10.45 -8.56
C LEU A 209 -14.09 -9.47 -9.57
N VAL A 210 -13.77 -8.19 -9.40
CA VAL A 210 -14.14 -7.09 -10.29
C VAL A 210 -12.91 -6.51 -10.99
N GLY A 211 -13.12 -5.50 -11.85
CA GLY A 211 -12.04 -4.90 -12.65
C GLY A 211 -10.88 -4.33 -11.84
N ALA A 212 -11.15 -3.84 -10.62
CA ALA A 212 -10.14 -3.34 -9.70
C ALA A 212 -9.18 -4.45 -9.20
N ASP A 213 -9.65 -5.70 -9.11
CA ASP A 213 -8.89 -6.83 -8.55
C ASP A 213 -7.87 -7.45 -9.51
N ARG A 214 -7.65 -6.84 -10.69
CA ARG A 214 -6.81 -7.43 -11.74
C ARG A 214 -5.39 -7.74 -11.25
N ALA A 215 -4.82 -6.90 -10.40
CA ALA A 215 -3.49 -7.12 -9.83
C ALA A 215 -3.48 -8.30 -8.84
N LEU A 216 -4.57 -8.49 -8.09
CA LEU A 216 -4.73 -9.57 -7.12
C LEU A 216 -4.70 -10.96 -7.78
N VAL A 217 -5.21 -11.08 -9.01
CA VAL A 217 -5.14 -12.33 -9.77
C VAL A 217 -3.69 -12.78 -10.00
N GLY A 218 -2.80 -11.84 -10.31
CA GLY A 218 -1.37 -12.11 -10.46
C GLY A 218 -0.74 -12.59 -9.14
N LEU A 219 -1.06 -11.90 -8.05
CA LEU A 219 -0.54 -12.22 -6.72
C LEU A 219 -0.99 -13.61 -6.24
N ARG A 220 -2.28 -13.92 -6.40
CA ARG A 220 -2.82 -15.25 -6.04
C ARG A 220 -2.18 -16.38 -6.83
N ARG A 221 -1.87 -16.17 -8.12
CA ARG A 221 -1.15 -17.16 -8.94
C ARG A 221 0.27 -17.38 -8.43
N ILE A 222 0.98 -16.33 -8.05
CA ILE A 222 2.32 -16.44 -7.46
C ILE A 222 2.27 -17.26 -6.16
N PHE A 223 1.33 -16.94 -5.25
CA PHE A 223 1.18 -17.72 -4.01
C PHE A 223 0.89 -19.19 -4.26
N LYS A 224 -0.02 -19.49 -5.18
CA LYS A 224 -0.34 -20.87 -5.56
C LYS A 224 0.90 -21.61 -6.07
N GLN A 225 1.66 -21.00 -6.97
CA GLN A 225 2.90 -21.60 -7.52
C GLN A 225 3.95 -21.83 -6.42
N MET A 226 4.10 -20.88 -5.48
CA MET A 226 5.04 -21.04 -4.38
C MET A 226 4.68 -22.22 -3.47
N LEU A 227 3.39 -22.38 -3.14
CA LEU A 227 2.91 -23.53 -2.35
C LEU A 227 3.16 -24.85 -3.09
N GLU A 228 2.87 -24.91 -4.39
CA GLU A 228 3.15 -26.10 -5.21
C GLU A 228 4.63 -26.50 -5.24
N VAL A 229 5.55 -25.53 -5.15
CA VAL A 229 7.00 -25.79 -5.07
C VAL A 229 7.47 -26.19 -3.66
N GLU A 230 6.80 -25.72 -2.61
CA GLU A 230 7.13 -26.11 -1.22
C GLU A 230 6.64 -27.52 -0.88
N ASP A 231 5.54 -27.97 -1.49
CA ASP A 231 4.96 -29.30 -1.29
C ASP A 231 5.71 -30.43 -2.04
N THR A 232 6.73 -30.09 -2.85
CA THR A 232 7.60 -31.04 -3.58
C THR A 232 8.99 -31.17 -2.96
#